data_AF-A0A5E7I1M3-F1
#
_entry.id   AF-A0A5E7I1M3-F1
#
_cell.length_a   1.000
_cell.length_b   1.000
_cell.length_c   1.000
_cell.angle_alpha   90.00
_cell.angle_beta   90.00
_cell.angle_gamma   90.00
#
_symmetry.space_group_name_H-M   'P 1'
#
loop_
_entity.id
_entity.type
_entity.pdbx_description
1 polymer ?
#
loop_
_entity_poly.entity_id
_entity_poly.type
_entity_poly.pdbx_seq_one_letter_code
_entity_poly.pdbx_strand_id
1 'polypeptide(L)'
;MNEVDFQYDHDNFSRSIVMAAGGYAHSKRAFAGYAEHWTELATDTLKGNLSIEIVDDGREIAGVILGKKFLISVVPVIDERRGYAEAIVTTPNLLNGDHAECGRFVIAPNGSVLSSDKQELVSWEDNYASYRLLIAVLRRVLAAPNQA
;
A
#
# COMPACT_ATOMS: atom_id res chain seq x y z
N MET A 1 26.65 4.53 -0.32
CA MET A 1 27.02 4.60 -1.74
C MET A 1 28.43 4.06 -1.91
N ASN A 2 28.70 3.37 -3.00
CA ASN A 2 29.98 2.76 -3.34
C ASN A 2 30.32 2.99 -4.83
N GLU A 3 31.49 2.53 -5.27
CA GLU A 3 32.00 2.74 -6.64
C GLU A 3 31.06 2.16 -7.73
N VAL A 4 30.33 1.09 -7.42
CA VAL A 4 29.38 0.42 -8.34
C VAL A 4 28.17 1.30 -8.62
N ASP A 5 27.77 2.17 -7.69
CA ASP A 5 26.67 3.13 -7.87
C ASP A 5 26.94 4.15 -8.99
N PHE A 6 28.21 4.30 -9.43
CA PHE A 6 28.64 5.25 -10.45
C PHE A 6 29.07 4.59 -11.77
N GLN A 7 29.09 3.26 -11.85
CA GLN A 7 29.48 2.50 -13.06
C GLN A 7 28.26 2.13 -13.94
N TYR A 8 27.20 2.93 -13.92
CA TYR A 8 25.93 2.61 -14.55
C TYR A 8 25.86 3.10 -16.01
N ASP A 9 25.41 2.25 -16.93
CA ASP A 9 25.14 2.61 -18.32
C ASP A 9 23.88 3.52 -18.38
N HIS A 10 24.09 4.77 -18.78
CA HIS A 10 23.07 5.82 -18.82
C HIS A 10 21.84 5.44 -19.67
N ASP A 11 22.01 4.74 -20.79
CA ASP A 11 20.90 4.34 -21.66
C ASP A 11 20.08 3.21 -21.04
N ASN A 12 20.73 2.34 -20.27
CA ASN A 12 20.07 1.29 -19.51
C ASN A 12 19.30 1.85 -18.30
N PHE A 13 19.77 2.95 -17.69
CA PHE A 13 19.05 3.61 -16.60
C PHE A 13 17.72 4.19 -17.06
N SER A 14 17.71 4.96 -18.15
CA SER A 14 16.49 5.57 -18.69
C SER A 14 15.40 4.54 -19.00
N ARG A 15 15.77 3.43 -19.68
CA ARG A 15 14.82 2.33 -19.96
C ARG A 15 14.32 1.67 -18.68
N SER A 16 15.19 1.48 -17.68
CA SER A 16 14.80 0.87 -16.41
C SER A 16 13.79 1.73 -15.63
N ILE A 17 13.96 3.06 -15.68
CA ILE A 17 13.02 4.01 -15.05
C ILE A 17 11.66 3.99 -15.75
N VAL A 18 11.63 3.98 -17.09
CA VAL A 18 10.36 3.92 -17.85
C VAL A 18 9.61 2.62 -17.55
N MET A 19 10.30 1.47 -17.56
CA MET A 19 9.68 0.18 -17.22
C MET A 19 9.17 0.15 -15.77
N ALA A 20 9.96 0.68 -14.83
CA ALA A 20 9.57 0.78 -13.43
C ALA A 20 8.37 1.72 -13.24
N ALA A 21 8.32 2.86 -13.94
CA ALA A 21 7.19 3.78 -13.89
C ALA A 21 5.89 3.09 -14.35
N GLY A 22 5.95 2.29 -15.42
CA GLY A 22 4.83 1.47 -15.88
C GLY A 22 4.37 0.47 -14.82
N GLY A 23 5.30 -0.32 -14.26
CA GLY A 23 5.00 -1.29 -13.21
C GLY A 23 4.37 -0.66 -11.96
N TYR A 24 4.91 0.48 -11.53
CA TYR A 24 4.34 1.25 -10.41
C TYR A 24 2.92 1.73 -10.72
N ALA A 25 2.69 2.29 -11.91
CA ALA A 25 1.36 2.77 -12.31
C ALA A 25 0.31 1.65 -12.32
N HIS A 26 0.68 0.45 -12.80
CA HIS A 26 -0.19 -0.73 -12.74
C HIS A 26 -0.45 -1.18 -11.30
N SER A 27 0.59 -1.22 -10.47
CA SER A 27 0.47 -1.59 -9.06
C SER A 27 -0.41 -0.62 -8.27
N LYS A 28 -0.24 0.70 -8.49
CA LYS A 28 -1.07 1.75 -7.88
C LYS A 28 -2.53 1.58 -8.28
N ARG A 29 -2.80 1.35 -9.58
CA ARG A 29 -4.17 1.13 -10.08
C ARG A 29 -4.80 -0.13 -9.48
N ALA A 30 -4.06 -1.23 -9.38
CA ALA A 30 -4.55 -2.45 -8.75
C ALA A 30 -4.90 -2.21 -7.27
N PHE A 31 -4.06 -1.47 -6.54
CA PHE A 31 -4.34 -1.13 -5.15
C PHE A 31 -5.55 -0.19 -4.99
N ALA A 32 -5.70 0.80 -5.88
CA ALA A 32 -6.89 1.65 -5.92
C ALA A 32 -8.17 0.82 -6.12
N GLY A 33 -8.15 -0.20 -7.01
CA GLY A 33 -9.27 -1.12 -7.18
C GLY A 33 -9.62 -1.91 -5.92
N TYR A 34 -8.62 -2.28 -5.09
CA TYR A 34 -8.90 -2.84 -3.77
C TYR A 34 -9.56 -1.82 -2.85
N ALA A 35 -9.06 -0.58 -2.81
CA ALA A 35 -9.61 0.48 -1.97
C ALA A 35 -11.05 0.82 -2.32
N GLU A 36 -11.38 0.86 -3.62
CA GLU A 36 -12.74 1.07 -4.12
C GLU A 36 -13.68 -0.02 -3.58
N HIS A 37 -13.32 -1.30 -3.74
CA HIS A 37 -14.11 -2.40 -3.18
C HIS A 37 -14.22 -2.34 -1.65
N TRP A 38 -13.21 -1.81 -0.95
CA TRP A 38 -13.31 -1.61 0.50
C TRP A 38 -14.36 -0.58 0.91
N THR A 39 -14.61 0.45 0.08
CA THR A 39 -15.68 1.42 0.35
C THR A 39 -17.06 0.77 0.32
N GLU A 40 -17.27 -0.21 -0.57
CA GLU A 40 -18.50 -0.99 -0.67
C GLU A 40 -18.66 -1.88 0.58
N LEU A 41 -17.61 -2.60 0.96
CA LEU A 41 -17.58 -3.47 2.14
C LEU A 41 -17.81 -2.70 3.45
N ALA A 42 -17.30 -1.47 3.55
CA ALA A 42 -17.47 -0.61 4.72
C ALA A 42 -18.95 -0.31 5.01
N THR A 43 -19.72 -0.08 3.95
CA THR A 43 -21.16 0.23 4.02
C THR A 43 -21.97 -1.05 4.27
N ASP A 44 -21.76 -2.07 3.44
CA ASP A 44 -22.64 -3.24 3.40
C ASP A 44 -22.34 -4.27 4.50
N THR A 45 -21.04 -4.52 4.75
CA THR A 45 -20.61 -5.60 5.65
C THR A 45 -20.32 -5.09 7.04
N LEU A 46 -19.64 -3.95 7.15
CA LEU A 46 -19.17 -3.41 8.43
C LEU A 46 -20.15 -2.41 9.06
N LYS A 47 -21.32 -2.20 8.46
CA LYS A 47 -22.43 -1.37 8.97
C LYS A 47 -21.98 0.03 9.38
N GLY A 48 -21.06 0.63 8.63
CA GLY A 48 -20.54 1.98 8.89
C GLY A 48 -19.52 2.08 10.03
N ASN A 49 -19.04 0.97 10.60
CA ASN A 49 -17.94 1.00 11.58
C ASN A 49 -16.57 1.30 10.95
N LEU A 50 -16.50 1.25 9.62
CA LEU A 50 -15.38 1.61 8.79
C LEU A 50 -15.80 2.76 7.85
N SER A 51 -14.93 3.74 7.67
CA SER A 51 -14.98 4.68 6.55
C SER A 51 -13.64 4.65 5.81
N ILE A 52 -13.69 4.77 4.49
CA ILE A 52 -12.52 4.80 3.61
C ILE A 52 -12.72 5.91 2.58
N GLU A 53 -11.64 6.63 2.31
CA GLU A 53 -11.56 7.67 1.30
C GLU A 53 -10.25 7.50 0.52
N ILE A 54 -10.34 7.54 -0.80
CA ILE A 54 -9.19 7.50 -1.70
C ILE A 54 -8.78 8.95 -2.00
N VAL A 55 -7.54 9.29 -1.70
CA VAL A 55 -7.01 10.66 -1.74
C VAL A 55 -5.81 10.72 -2.71
N ASP A 56 -5.50 11.92 -3.21
CA ASP A 56 -4.33 12.21 -4.08
C ASP A 56 -4.19 11.23 -5.26
N ASP A 57 -5.28 11.03 -6.02
CA ASP A 57 -5.30 10.12 -7.17
C ASP A 57 -4.84 8.67 -6.83
N GLY A 58 -5.24 8.18 -5.65
CA GLY A 58 -4.90 6.85 -5.17
C GLY A 58 -3.47 6.69 -4.66
N ARG A 59 -2.78 7.80 -4.38
CA ARG A 59 -1.52 7.78 -3.63
C ARG A 59 -1.72 7.67 -2.14
N GLU A 60 -2.91 8.03 -1.66
CA GLU A 60 -3.27 7.94 -0.26
C GLU A 60 -4.64 7.29 -0.10
N ILE A 61 -4.79 6.49 0.96
CA ILE A 61 -6.08 6.00 1.43
C ILE A 61 -6.22 6.39 2.88
N ALA A 62 -7.16 7.29 3.16
CA ALA A 62 -7.53 7.65 4.50
C ALA A 62 -8.67 6.74 4.98
N GLY A 63 -8.66 6.37 6.26
CA GLY A 63 -9.77 5.61 6.82
C GLY A 63 -9.94 5.78 8.31
N VAL A 64 -11.13 5.41 8.79
CA VAL A 64 -11.48 5.39 10.20
C VAL A 64 -12.15 4.07 10.53
N ILE A 65 -11.61 3.33 11.49
CA ILE A 65 -12.20 2.08 11.99
C ILE A 65 -12.44 2.21 13.50
N LEU A 66 -13.70 2.06 13.94
CA LEU A 66 -14.09 2.20 15.35
C LEU A 66 -13.56 3.51 16.01
N GLY A 67 -13.57 4.61 15.26
CA GLY A 67 -13.06 5.92 15.69
C GLY A 67 -11.55 6.10 15.56
N LYS A 68 -10.78 5.05 15.24
CA LYS A 68 -9.34 5.12 15.04
C LYS A 68 -9.00 5.46 13.59
N LYS A 69 -8.33 6.59 13.38
CA LYS A 69 -7.87 7.03 12.05
C LYS A 69 -6.64 6.25 11.62
N PHE A 70 -6.53 6.00 10.33
CA PHE A 70 -5.33 5.48 9.68
C PHE A 70 -5.14 6.11 8.31
N LEU A 71 -3.91 6.08 7.82
CA LEU A 71 -3.53 6.53 6.48
C LEU A 71 -2.67 5.44 5.85
N ILE A 72 -2.95 5.11 4.59
CA ILE A 72 -2.09 4.26 3.76
C ILE A 72 -1.47 5.15 2.70
N SER A 73 -0.15 5.35 2.76
CA SER A 73 0.60 6.09 1.75
C SER A 73 1.22 5.11 0.76
N VAL A 74 1.11 5.41 -0.52
CA VAL A 74 1.60 4.58 -1.62
C VAL A 74 2.79 5.23 -2.27
N VAL A 75 3.93 4.55 -2.26
CA VAL A 75 5.19 5.05 -2.81
C VAL A 75 5.78 4.07 -3.84
N PRO A 76 6.50 4.54 -4.86
CA PRO A 76 7.15 3.67 -5.82
C PRO A 76 8.34 2.95 -5.19
N VAL A 77 8.44 1.63 -5.44
CA VAL A 77 9.65 0.84 -5.15
C VAL A 77 10.09 0.13 -6.42
N ILE A 78 11.39 0.21 -6.70
CA ILE A 78 12.02 -0.44 -7.87
C ILE A 78 12.85 -1.61 -7.38
N ASP A 79 12.62 -2.77 -7.98
CA ASP A 79 13.40 -3.98 -7.73
C ASP A 79 13.65 -4.70 -9.06
N GLU A 80 14.90 -5.04 -9.35
CA GLU A 80 15.32 -5.67 -10.62
C GLU A 80 14.70 -5.04 -11.89
N ARG A 81 14.60 -3.70 -11.95
CA ARG A 81 13.98 -2.92 -13.05
C ARG A 81 12.45 -3.06 -13.17
N ARG A 82 11.80 -3.72 -12.21
CA ARG A 82 10.34 -3.78 -12.07
C ARG A 82 9.89 -2.76 -11.05
N GLY A 83 8.82 -2.05 -11.37
CA GLY A 83 8.20 -1.10 -10.46
C GLY A 83 7.05 -1.75 -9.71
N TYR A 84 6.98 -1.43 -8.43
CA TYR A 84 5.97 -1.88 -7.48
C TYR A 84 5.40 -0.67 -6.75
N ALA A 85 4.23 -0.84 -6.15
CA ALA A 85 3.71 0.10 -5.17
C ALA A 85 3.98 -0.46 -3.77
N GLU A 86 4.75 0.25 -2.94
CA GLU A 86 4.84 -0.04 -1.52
C GLU A 86 3.77 0.78 -0.78
N ALA A 87 2.96 0.10 0.01
CA ALA A 87 1.90 0.70 0.81
C ALA A 87 2.34 0.70 2.28
N ILE A 88 2.38 1.88 2.88
CA ILE A 88 2.80 2.10 4.26
C ILE A 88 1.57 2.52 5.06
N VAL A 89 1.17 1.69 6.02
CA VAL A 89 0.01 1.93 6.89
C VAL A 89 0.48 2.63 8.16
N THR A 90 -0.12 3.78 8.44
CA THR A 90 0.19 4.57 9.63
C THR A 90 -1.05 4.91 10.44
N THR A 91 -0.86 5.15 11.73
CA THR A 91 -1.90 5.69 12.63
C THR A 91 -1.38 6.95 13.32
N PRO A 92 -2.22 7.96 13.58
CA PRO A 92 -1.78 9.16 14.30
C PRO A 92 -1.26 8.83 15.70
N ASN A 93 -0.18 9.48 16.07
CA ASN A 93 0.35 9.56 17.42
C ASN A 93 -0.34 10.74 18.13
N LEU A 94 -0.97 10.47 19.27
CA LEU A 94 -1.76 11.46 19.99
C LEU A 94 -0.89 12.50 20.71
N LEU A 95 0.40 12.22 20.93
CA LEU A 95 1.31 13.10 21.67
C LEU A 95 1.86 14.26 20.85
N ASN A 96 2.23 13.99 19.60
CA ASN A 96 3.00 14.93 18.78
C ASN A 96 2.37 15.22 17.42
N GLY A 97 1.27 14.56 17.08
CA GLY A 97 0.62 14.68 15.77
C GLY A 97 1.35 13.96 14.64
N ASP A 98 2.46 13.26 14.93
CA ASP A 98 3.15 12.44 13.93
C ASP A 98 2.35 11.16 13.62
N HIS A 99 2.74 10.47 12.56
CA HIS A 99 2.15 9.20 12.18
C HIS A 99 3.12 8.05 12.50
N ALA A 100 2.64 7.05 13.23
CA ALA A 100 3.40 5.83 13.52
C ALA A 100 3.07 4.73 12.50
N GLU A 101 4.09 4.18 11.85
CA GLU A 101 3.94 3.02 10.96
C GLU A 101 3.48 1.78 11.76
N CYS A 102 2.40 1.14 11.33
CA CYS A 102 1.88 -0.08 11.94
C CYS A 102 1.80 -1.27 10.97
N GLY A 103 2.07 -1.05 9.69
CA GLY A 103 2.13 -2.09 8.68
C GLY A 103 2.71 -1.60 7.37
N ARG A 104 3.21 -2.54 6.58
CA ARG A 104 3.79 -2.31 5.27
C ARG A 104 3.60 -3.55 4.41
N PHE A 105 3.31 -3.34 3.14
CA PHE A 105 3.21 -4.40 2.14
C PHE A 105 3.51 -3.84 0.76
N VAL A 106 3.72 -4.72 -0.20
CA VAL A 106 4.01 -4.37 -1.59
C VAL A 106 2.89 -4.88 -2.47
N ILE A 107 2.46 -4.09 -3.45
CA ILE A 107 1.54 -4.49 -4.50
C ILE A 107 2.34 -4.68 -5.79
N ALA A 108 2.19 -5.85 -6.39
CA ALA A 108 2.76 -6.18 -7.68
C ALA A 108 1.91 -5.61 -8.83
N PRO A 109 2.47 -5.47 -10.05
CA PRO A 109 1.72 -4.94 -11.19
C PRO A 109 0.47 -5.74 -11.58
N ASN A 110 0.43 -7.03 -11.24
CA ASN A 110 -0.74 -7.90 -11.46
C ASN A 110 -1.78 -7.82 -10.32
N GLY A 111 -1.51 -7.05 -9.26
CA GLY A 111 -2.37 -6.90 -8.09
C GLY A 111 -2.03 -7.81 -6.91
N SER A 112 -1.09 -8.75 -7.05
CA SER A 112 -0.72 -9.63 -5.93
C SER A 112 -0.15 -8.80 -4.77
N VAL A 113 -0.47 -9.20 -3.55
CA VAL A 113 0.08 -8.59 -2.33
C VAL A 113 1.29 -9.38 -1.91
N LEU A 114 2.40 -8.68 -1.75
CA LEU A 114 3.68 -9.24 -1.34
C LEU A 114 4.12 -8.63 0.00
N SER A 115 5.01 -9.33 0.68
CA SER A 115 5.79 -8.79 1.78
C SER A 115 6.90 -7.84 1.29
N SER A 116 7.61 -7.20 2.23
CA SER A 116 8.76 -6.33 1.90
C SER A 116 9.90 -7.09 1.21
N ASP A 117 10.05 -8.37 1.50
CA ASP A 117 10.98 -9.33 0.87
C ASP A 117 10.39 -10.02 -0.38
N LYS A 118 9.31 -9.47 -0.95
CA LYS A 118 8.67 -9.90 -2.20
C LYS A 118 8.08 -11.32 -2.20
N GLN A 119 7.87 -11.90 -1.02
CA GLN A 119 7.12 -13.16 -0.91
C GLN A 119 5.63 -12.89 -1.09
N GLU A 120 4.95 -13.74 -1.87
CA GLU A 120 3.51 -13.61 -2.08
C GLU A 120 2.75 -13.91 -0.78
N LEU A 121 1.96 -12.93 -0.32
CA LEU A 121 1.08 -13.04 0.83
C LEU A 121 -0.37 -13.32 0.39
N VAL A 122 -0.77 -12.72 -0.73
CA VAL A 122 -2.10 -12.88 -1.33
C VAL A 122 -1.95 -12.87 -2.86
N SER A 123 -2.36 -13.95 -3.51
CA SER A 123 -2.39 -14.03 -4.98
C SER A 123 -3.50 -13.14 -5.55
N TRP A 124 -3.23 -12.55 -6.71
CA TRP A 124 -4.23 -11.80 -7.49
C TRP A 124 -5.40 -12.68 -7.98
N GLU A 125 -5.21 -14.01 -8.06
CA GLU A 125 -6.24 -14.97 -8.46
C GLU A 125 -7.19 -15.35 -7.30
N ASP A 126 -6.87 -14.95 -6.07
CA ASP A 126 -7.74 -15.19 -4.92
C ASP A 126 -8.96 -14.25 -5.00
N ASN A 127 -10.15 -14.84 -5.17
CA ASN A 127 -11.42 -14.12 -5.20
C ASN A 127 -11.70 -13.31 -3.91
N TYR A 128 -11.03 -13.65 -2.80
CA TYR A 128 -11.11 -12.94 -1.53
C TYR A 128 -9.93 -12.01 -1.27
N ALA A 129 -9.04 -11.79 -2.25
CA ALA A 129 -7.80 -11.03 -2.07
C ALA A 129 -8.04 -9.65 -1.43
N SER A 130 -8.99 -8.88 -1.99
CA SER A 130 -9.34 -7.56 -1.49
C SER A 130 -9.82 -7.60 -0.03
N TYR A 131 -10.72 -8.53 0.29
CA TYR A 131 -11.28 -8.66 1.64
C TYR A 131 -10.22 -9.10 2.66
N ARG A 132 -9.35 -10.04 2.28
CA ARG A 132 -8.22 -10.50 3.10
C ARG A 132 -7.23 -9.37 3.38
N LEU A 133 -6.91 -8.56 2.37
CA LEU A 133 -6.03 -7.40 2.54
C LEU A 133 -6.65 -6.37 3.48
N LEU A 134 -7.95 -6.08 3.34
CA LEU A 134 -8.66 -5.19 4.27
C LEU A 134 -8.56 -5.70 5.71
N ILE A 135 -8.86 -6.98 5.95
CA ILE A 135 -8.76 -7.58 7.29
C ILE A 135 -7.34 -7.43 7.83
N ALA A 136 -6.31 -7.71 7.03
CA ALA A 136 -4.92 -7.60 7.45
C ALA A 136 -4.57 -6.16 7.88
N VAL A 137 -4.97 -5.16 7.08
CA VAL A 137 -4.77 -3.73 7.38
C VAL A 137 -5.50 -3.35 8.66
N LEU A 138 -6.80 -3.63 8.77
CA LEU A 138 -7.60 -3.24 9.94
C LEU A 138 -7.11 -3.90 11.22
N ARG A 139 -6.68 -5.16 11.17
CA ARG A 139 -6.08 -5.84 12.33
C ARG A 139 -4.81 -5.14 12.80
N ARG A 140 -3.94 -4.68 11.88
CA ARG A 140 -2.73 -3.92 12.22
C ARG A 140 -3.07 -2.55 12.82
N VAL A 141 -4.02 -1.83 12.23
CA VAL A 141 -4.48 -0.53 12.73
C VAL A 141 -5.05 -0.65 14.15
N LEU A 142 -5.93 -1.64 14.39
CA LEU A 142 -6.56 -1.85 15.70
C LEU A 142 -5.55 -2.32 16.76
N ALA A 143 -4.55 -3.14 16.37
CA ALA A 143 -3.52 -3.62 17.28
C ALA A 143 -2.43 -2.58 17.57
N ALA A 144 -2.28 -1.54 16.73
CA ALA A 144 -1.31 -0.48 16.97
C ALA A 144 -1.61 0.19 18.32
N PRO A 145 -0.63 0.43 19.19
CA PRO A 145 -0.87 1.15 20.43
C PRO A 145 -1.38 2.55 20.12
N ASN A 146 -2.32 3.05 20.92
CA ASN A 146 -2.61 4.48 20.97
C ASN A 146 -1.40 5.10 21.66
N GLN A 147 -0.40 5.49 20.88
CA GLN A 147 0.76 6.16 21.44
C GLN A 147 0.27 7.52 21.96
N ALA A 148 0.26 7.62 23.28
CA ALA A 148 -0.26 8.68 24.12
C ALA A 148 0.81 9.05 25.14
#